data_AF-A0A9D1LQ00-F1
#
_entry.id   AF-A0A9D1LQ00-F1
#
_cell.length_a   1.000
_cell.length_b   1.000
_cell.length_c   1.000
_cell.angle_alpha   90.00
_cell.angle_beta   90.00
_cell.angle_gamma   90.00
#
_symmetry.space_group_name_H-M   'P 1'
#
loop_
_entity.id
_entity.type
_entity.pdbx_description
1 polymer ?
#
loop_
_entity_poly.entity_id
_entity_poly.type
_entity_poly.pdbx_seq_one_letter_code
_entity_poly.pdbx_strand_id
1 'polypeptide(L)'
;MGYTYDQTKILDWGVDRMRLDLGDVDVENGPDSCALSDEEYEALIADTYGSGRTWKYAQLRCLQVIVARMAMMTDVHLDGLTLDMGERYERWRIMLRCKQELFKGMSAPLSSRATNNYQISKGMHDNPRAIGGVG
;
A
#
# COMPACT_ATOMS: atom_id res chain seq x y z
N MET A 1 -18.13 -12.16 8.63
CA MET A 1 -17.54 -10.93 8.09
C MET A 1 -17.07 -10.11 9.26
N GLY A 2 -15.80 -10.29 9.62
CA GLY A 2 -15.10 -9.55 10.66
C GLY A 2 -14.49 -8.27 10.10
N TYR A 3 -14.38 -7.26 10.97
CA TYR A 3 -13.66 -6.02 10.70
C TYR A 3 -12.86 -5.69 11.97
N THR A 4 -11.63 -6.16 12.02
CA THR A 4 -10.79 -6.06 13.22
C THR A 4 -9.41 -5.53 12.88
N TYR A 5 -8.83 -4.84 13.86
CA TYR A 5 -7.46 -4.37 13.78
C TYR A 5 -6.80 -4.41 15.17
N ASP A 6 -5.77 -5.24 15.29
CA ASP A 6 -4.94 -5.41 16.48
C ASP A 6 -3.49 -5.03 16.18
N GLN A 7 -3.07 -3.90 16.76
CA GLN A 7 -1.72 -3.36 16.59
C GLN A 7 -0.62 -4.29 17.13
N THR A 8 -0.95 -5.22 18.04
CA THR A 8 0.02 -6.15 18.60
C THR A 8 0.40 -7.27 17.62
N LYS A 9 -0.40 -7.47 16.57
CA LYS A 9 -0.24 -8.53 15.56
C LYS A 9 0.44 -8.06 14.28
N ILE A 10 1.00 -6.85 14.25
CA ILE A 10 1.66 -6.29 13.05
C ILE A 10 2.94 -7.04 12.64
N LEU A 11 3.48 -7.88 13.52
CA LEU A 11 4.61 -8.76 13.22
C LEU A 11 4.16 -10.08 12.59
N ASP A 12 2.88 -10.41 12.72
CA ASP A 12 2.29 -11.56 12.08
C ASP A 12 2.00 -11.20 10.61
N TRP A 13 2.38 -12.07 9.68
CA TRP A 13 2.14 -11.89 8.24
C TRP A 13 0.66 -12.15 7.88
N GLY A 14 -0.25 -11.48 8.60
CA GLY A 14 -1.70 -11.67 8.55
C GLY A 14 -2.47 -10.38 8.31
N VAL A 15 -3.77 -10.41 8.64
CA VAL A 15 -4.74 -9.35 8.33
C VAL A 15 -4.32 -8.01 8.91
N ASP A 16 -3.95 -7.95 10.19
CA ASP A 16 -3.59 -6.70 10.88
C ASP A 16 -2.41 -6.00 10.21
N ARG A 17 -1.40 -6.77 9.79
CA ARG A 17 -0.27 -6.24 9.03
C ARG A 17 -0.69 -5.75 7.65
N MET A 18 -1.56 -6.47 6.95
CA MET A 18 -2.05 -6.06 5.64
C MET A 18 -2.86 -4.75 5.73
N ARG A 19 -3.75 -4.65 6.71
CA ARG A 19 -4.51 -3.42 7.02
C ARG A 19 -3.59 -2.24 7.28
N LEU A 20 -2.56 -2.43 8.11
CA LEU A 20 -1.56 -1.40 8.39
C LEU A 20 -0.81 -0.98 7.11
N ASP A 21 -0.28 -1.94 6.35
CA ASP A 21 0.53 -1.65 5.16
C ASP A 21 -0.26 -0.98 4.02
N LEU A 22 -1.57 -1.16 3.99
CA LEU A 22 -2.50 -0.53 3.04
C LEU A 22 -3.18 0.72 3.60
N GLY A 23 -3.06 0.98 4.90
CA GLY A 23 -3.75 2.06 5.59
C GLY A 23 -5.27 1.87 5.66
N ASP A 24 -5.76 0.62 5.75
CA ASP A 24 -7.16 0.21 5.98
C ASP A 24 -7.39 -0.18 7.45
N VAL A 25 -6.97 0.69 8.36
CA VAL A 25 -6.96 0.45 9.82
C VAL A 25 -8.20 0.98 10.55
N ASP A 26 -9.00 1.81 9.88
CA ASP A 26 -10.24 2.34 10.44
C ASP A 26 -11.37 1.31 10.28
N VAL A 27 -11.54 0.50 11.33
CA VAL A 27 -12.50 -0.62 11.36
C VAL A 27 -13.80 -0.29 12.11
N GLU A 28 -13.93 0.93 12.64
CA GLU A 28 -15.05 1.29 13.54
C GLU A 28 -16.42 1.18 12.85
N ASN A 29 -16.50 1.58 11.59
CA ASN A 29 -17.74 1.52 10.80
C ASN A 29 -17.83 0.27 9.91
N GLY A 30 -16.99 -0.74 10.18
CA GLY A 30 -16.98 -2.03 9.49
C GLY A 30 -17.08 -1.92 7.96
N PRO A 31 -18.19 -2.36 7.33
CA PRO A 31 -18.35 -2.35 5.87
C PRO A 31 -18.32 -0.95 5.25
N ASP A 32 -18.65 0.10 6.01
CA ASP A 32 -18.72 1.46 5.48
C ASP A 32 -17.33 2.12 5.42
N SER A 33 -16.44 1.81 6.37
CA SER A 33 -15.06 2.37 6.43
C SER A 33 -14.00 1.45 5.82
N CYS A 34 -14.11 0.14 6.01
CA CYS A 34 -13.11 -0.82 5.54
C CYS A 34 -13.17 -1.02 4.03
N ALA A 35 -12.02 -1.23 3.41
CA ALA A 35 -11.94 -1.57 2.00
C ALA A 35 -12.37 -3.03 1.76
N LEU A 36 -11.92 -3.96 2.62
CA LEU A 36 -12.25 -5.39 2.61
C LEU A 36 -12.59 -5.90 4.02
N SER A 37 -13.32 -7.02 4.12
CA SER A 37 -13.48 -7.74 5.39
C SER A 37 -12.22 -8.53 5.77
N ASP A 38 -12.15 -8.99 7.02
CA ASP A 38 -11.03 -9.80 7.50
C ASP A 38 -10.91 -11.11 6.70
N GLU A 39 -12.04 -11.77 6.39
CA GLU A 39 -12.08 -13.01 5.60
C GLU A 39 -11.59 -12.81 4.16
N GLU A 40 -11.87 -11.65 3.56
CA GLU A 40 -11.38 -11.31 2.23
C GLU A 40 -9.87 -11.08 2.24
N TYR A 41 -9.34 -10.41 3.27
CA TYR A 41 -7.90 -10.29 3.47
C TYR A 41 -7.26 -11.66 3.68
N GLU A 42 -7.81 -12.50 4.56
CA GLU A 42 -7.31 -13.86 4.82
C GLU A 42 -7.27 -14.69 3.54
N ALA A 43 -8.36 -14.70 2.77
CA ALA A 43 -8.44 -15.44 1.51
C ALA A 43 -7.39 -14.98 0.50
N LEU A 44 -7.18 -13.67 0.35
CA LEU A 44 -6.17 -13.12 -0.55
C LEU A 44 -4.75 -13.40 -0.07
N ILE A 45 -4.50 -13.30 1.24
CA ILE A 45 -3.20 -13.62 1.84
C ILE A 45 -2.88 -15.10 1.65
N ALA A 46 -3.84 -15.99 1.90
CA ALA A 46 -3.68 -17.44 1.71
C ALA A 46 -3.41 -17.79 0.24
N ASP A 47 -4.20 -17.25 -0.70
CA ASP A 47 -4.03 -17.48 -2.14
C ASP A 47 -2.69 -16.97 -2.68
N THR A 48 -2.11 -15.94 -2.05
CA THR A 48 -0.89 -15.30 -2.53
C THR A 48 0.34 -15.65 -1.70
N TYR A 49 0.48 -15.06 -0.51
CA TYR A 49 1.60 -15.28 0.38
C TYR A 49 1.66 -16.73 0.86
N GLY A 50 0.50 -17.31 1.21
CA GLY A 50 0.40 -18.73 1.57
C GLY A 50 0.82 -19.69 0.44
N SER A 51 0.58 -19.31 -0.81
CA SER A 51 1.06 -20.02 -2.02
C SER A 51 2.52 -19.75 -2.37
N GLY A 52 3.31 -19.12 -1.49
CA GLY A 52 4.73 -18.87 -1.67
C GLY A 52 5.08 -17.62 -2.48
N ARG A 53 4.12 -16.73 -2.75
CA ARG A 53 4.40 -15.41 -3.36
C ARG A 53 4.93 -14.45 -2.29
N THR A 54 5.53 -13.34 -2.72
CA THR A 54 6.05 -12.34 -1.78
C THR A 54 4.91 -11.56 -1.13
N TRP A 55 5.12 -11.05 0.08
CA TRP A 55 4.15 -10.16 0.74
C TRP A 55 3.79 -8.92 -0.10
N LYS A 56 4.76 -8.38 -0.84
CA LYS A 56 4.55 -7.28 -1.79
C LYS A 56 3.56 -7.67 -2.90
N TYR A 57 3.59 -8.92 -3.35
CA TYR A 57 2.61 -9.44 -4.31
C TYR A 57 1.22 -9.56 -3.67
N ALA A 58 1.12 -10.03 -2.42
CA ALA A 58 -0.12 -10.08 -1.67
C ALA A 58 -0.76 -8.69 -1.52
N GLN A 59 0.04 -7.68 -1.14
CA GLN A 59 -0.40 -6.27 -1.09
C GLN A 59 -0.91 -5.78 -2.45
N LEU A 60 -0.20 -6.11 -3.54
CA LEU A 60 -0.59 -5.74 -4.89
C LEU A 60 -1.94 -6.38 -5.29
N ARG A 61 -2.14 -7.66 -4.96
CA ARG A 61 -3.40 -8.36 -5.22
C ARG A 61 -4.56 -7.77 -4.41
N CYS A 62 -4.35 -7.46 -3.14
CA CYS A 62 -5.35 -6.77 -2.32
C CYS A 62 -5.76 -5.43 -2.93
N LEU A 63 -4.79 -4.60 -3.33
CA LEU A 63 -5.05 -3.31 -3.97
C LEU A 63 -5.83 -3.44 -5.29
N GLN A 64 -5.54 -4.47 -6.10
CA GLN A 64 -6.29 -4.73 -7.33
C GLN A 64 -7.76 -5.04 -7.04
N VAL A 65 -8.04 -5.83 -6.01
CA VAL A 65 -9.42 -6.17 -5.59
C VAL A 65 -10.13 -4.94 -5.03
N ILE A 66 -9.47 -4.15 -4.18
CA ILE A 66 -10.03 -2.92 -3.60
C ILE A 66 -10.42 -1.93 -4.70
N VAL A 67 -9.52 -1.66 -5.65
CA VAL A 67 -9.78 -0.75 -6.77
C VAL A 67 -10.91 -1.29 -7.65
N ALA A 68 -10.96 -2.60 -7.91
CA ALA A 68 -12.05 -3.20 -8.68
C ALA A 68 -13.42 -3.06 -7.99
N ARG A 69 -13.48 -3.23 -6.66
CA ARG A 69 -14.69 -3.01 -5.87
C ARG A 69 -15.19 -1.58 -5.95
N MET A 70 -14.27 -0.62 -5.86
CA MET A 70 -14.60 0.81 -5.81
C MET A 70 -14.79 1.44 -7.20
N ALA A 71 -14.47 0.73 -8.28
CA ALA A 71 -14.50 1.29 -9.65
C ALA A 71 -15.87 1.79 -10.12
N MET A 72 -16.96 1.30 -9.52
CA MET A 72 -18.32 1.70 -9.85
C MET A 72 -18.92 2.69 -8.84
N MET A 73 -18.15 3.11 -7.83
CA MET A 73 -18.62 4.11 -6.85
C MET A 73 -18.64 5.48 -7.51
N THR A 74 -19.81 6.11 -7.53
CA THR A 74 -20.02 7.48 -8.02
C THR A 74 -20.23 8.42 -6.86
N ASP A 75 -19.85 9.68 -7.04
CA ASP A 75 -20.15 10.74 -6.07
C ASP A 75 -21.65 10.92 -5.91
N VAL A 76 -22.08 11.19 -4.69
CA VAL A 76 -23.49 11.45 -4.36
C VAL A 76 -23.61 12.90 -3.92
N HIS A 77 -24.39 13.67 -4.66
CA HIS A 77 -24.76 15.04 -4.32
C HIS A 77 -26.25 15.09 -4.03
N LEU A 78 -26.60 15.29 -2.77
CA LEU A 78 -27.95 15.55 -2.28
C LEU A 78 -27.98 16.95 -1.66
N ASP A 79 -29.16 17.56 -1.57
CA ASP A 79 -29.31 18.97 -1.17
C ASP A 79 -28.74 19.22 0.24
N GLY A 80 -27.51 19.73 0.32
CA GLY A 80 -26.73 19.92 1.56
C GLY A 80 -25.80 18.78 1.98
N LEU A 81 -25.72 17.69 1.22
CA LEU A 81 -24.84 16.54 1.47
C LEU A 81 -24.06 16.18 0.21
N THR A 82 -22.74 16.31 0.27
CA THR A 82 -21.82 15.77 -0.74
C THR A 82 -21.07 14.60 -0.14
N LEU A 83 -21.11 13.46 -0.83
CA LEU A 83 -20.29 12.29 -0.53
C LEU A 83 -19.33 12.05 -1.70
N ASP A 84 -18.06 12.42 -1.52
CA ASP A 84 -16.99 12.30 -2.51
C ASP A 84 -16.42 10.86 -2.56
N MET A 85 -17.25 9.91 -2.97
CA MET A 85 -16.87 8.50 -3.08
C MET A 85 -15.76 8.26 -4.13
N GLY A 86 -15.67 9.12 -5.13
CA GLY A 86 -14.63 9.14 -6.15
C GLY A 86 -13.24 9.45 -5.59
N GLU A 87 -13.14 10.28 -4.55
CA GLU A 87 -11.85 10.59 -3.90
C GLU A 87 -11.28 9.34 -3.21
N ARG A 88 -12.15 8.57 -2.55
CA ARG A 88 -11.77 7.28 -1.95
C ARG A 88 -11.21 6.33 -3.00
N TYR A 89 -11.90 6.19 -4.14
CA TYR A 89 -11.41 5.38 -5.26
C TYR A 89 -10.05 5.86 -5.77
N GLU A 90 -9.85 7.17 -5.95
CA GLU A 90 -8.63 7.74 -6.49
C GLU A 90 -7.42 7.46 -5.58
N ARG A 91 -7.58 7.58 -4.26
CA ARG A 91 -6.52 7.25 -3.28
C ARG A 91 -6.01 5.82 -3.47
N TRP A 92 -6.93 4.85 -3.58
CA TRP A 92 -6.56 3.45 -3.78
C TRP A 92 -5.94 3.20 -5.15
N ARG A 93 -6.43 3.87 -6.20
CA ARG A 93 -5.88 3.79 -7.55
C ARG A 93 -4.45 4.30 -7.65
N ILE A 94 -4.16 5.44 -7.00
CA ILE A 94 -2.80 6.00 -6.92
C ILE A 94 -1.88 5.03 -6.16
N MET A 95 -2.32 4.50 -5.02
CA MET A 95 -1.53 3.55 -4.24
C MET A 95 -1.20 2.27 -5.05
N LEU A 96 -2.19 1.73 -5.77
CA LEU A 96 -1.99 0.60 -6.68
C LEU A 96 -0.91 0.92 -7.73
N ARG A 97 -1.00 2.07 -8.39
CA ARG A 97 -0.02 2.50 -9.39
C ARG A 97 1.39 2.63 -8.80
N CYS A 98 1.53 3.29 -7.65
CA CYS A 98 2.82 3.42 -6.97
C CYS A 98 3.42 2.06 -6.61
N LYS A 99 2.63 1.13 -6.06
CA LYS A 99 3.13 -0.23 -5.76
C LYS A 99 3.49 -1.01 -7.01
N GLN A 100 2.75 -0.86 -8.12
CA GLN A 100 3.11 -1.50 -9.39
C GLN A 100 4.47 -1.03 -9.90
N GLU A 101 4.73 0.27 -9.85
CA GLU A 101 6.03 0.82 -10.29
C GLU A 101 7.18 0.33 -9.39
N LEU A 102 6.99 0.31 -8.07
CA LEU A 102 7.96 -0.27 -7.13
C LEU A 102 8.21 -1.77 -7.40
N PHE A 103 7.15 -2.52 -7.70
CA PHE A 103 7.26 -3.95 -8.00
C PHE A 103 8.04 -4.19 -9.30
N LYS A 104 7.79 -3.40 -10.35
CA LYS A 104 8.54 -3.45 -11.62
C LYS A 104 10.02 -3.12 -11.43
N GLY A 105 10.33 -2.06 -10.68
CA GLY A 105 11.70 -1.63 -10.40
C GLY A 105 12.52 -2.65 -9.61
N MET A 106 11.88 -3.50 -8.81
CA MET A 106 12.53 -4.58 -8.07
C MET A 106 12.73 -5.87 -8.88
N SER A 107 11.93 -6.09 -9.92
CA SER A 107 12.06 -7.26 -10.81
C SER A 107 13.11 -7.09 -11.91
N ALA A 108 13.72 -5.89 -12.03
CA ALA A 108 14.89 -5.73 -12.88
C ALA A 108 16.05 -6.55 -12.26
N PRO A 109 16.67 -7.48 -13.01
CA PRO A 109 17.88 -8.12 -12.51
C PRO A 109 18.88 -7.02 -12.20
N LEU A 110 19.50 -7.07 -11.01
CA LEU A 110 20.77 -6.40 -10.76
C LEU A 110 21.75 -7.00 -11.77
N SER A 111 21.81 -6.42 -12.97
CA SER A 111 22.84 -6.74 -13.94
C SER A 111 24.15 -6.35 -13.27
N SER A 112 24.85 -7.34 -12.72
CA SER A 112 26.25 -7.21 -12.37
C SER A 112 27.02 -7.06 -13.68
N ARG A 113 27.06 -5.85 -14.20
CA ARG A 113 27.98 -5.50 -15.28
C ARG A 113 28.90 -4.41 -14.75
N ALA A 114 30.08 -4.90 -14.36
CA ALA A 114 31.39 -4.33 -14.62
C ALA A 114 31.44 -2.81 -14.90
N THR A 115 32.25 -2.13 -14.08
CA THR A 115 33.09 -0.98 -14.46
C THR A 115 32.55 -0.13 -15.60
N ASN A 116 31.86 0.96 -15.29
CA ASN A 116 31.99 2.22 -16.04
C ASN A 116 31.38 3.40 -15.27
N ASN A 117 32.15 4.48 -15.27
CA ASN A 117 31.96 5.79 -14.63
C ASN A 117 30.53 6.32 -14.64
N TYR A 118 29.92 6.44 -13.46
CA TYR A 118 28.86 7.43 -13.21
C TYR A 118 29.14 8.13 -11.89
N GLN A 119 29.47 9.42 -11.96
CA GLN A 119 29.53 10.27 -10.78
C GLN A 119 28.10 10.63 -10.37
N ILE A 120 27.70 10.18 -9.17
CA ILE A 120 26.51 10.70 -8.48
C ILE A 120 26.85 12.14 -8.11
N SER A 121 26.46 13.09 -8.96
CA SER A 121 26.55 14.51 -8.63
C SER A 121 25.15 15.03 -8.37
N LYS A 122 25.06 15.79 -7.26
CA LYS A 122 23.98 16.69 -6.83
C LYS A 122 22.97 16.10 -5.84
N GLY A 123 23.15 16.50 -4.57
CA GLY A 123 22.14 16.38 -3.51
C GLY A 123 22.69 16.12 -2.10
N MET A 124 23.88 15.53 -1.97
CA MET A 124 24.46 15.15 -0.67
C MET A 124 25.30 16.25 0.02
N HIS A 125 25.47 17.43 -0.59
CA HIS A 125 26.31 18.50 -0.03
C HIS A 125 25.56 19.70 0.57
N ASP A 126 24.23 19.75 0.49
CA ASP A 126 23.44 20.87 1.03
C ASP A 126 22.68 20.47 2.31
N ASN A 127 23.30 19.69 3.20
CA ASN A 127 22.79 19.52 4.56
C ASN A 127 23.55 20.44 5.53
N PRO A 128 23.02 21.65 5.83
CA PRO A 128 23.65 22.57 6.78
C PRO A 128 23.71 22.04 8.22
N ARG A 129 23.12 20.88 8.54
CA ARG A 129 23.29 20.20 9.84
C ARG A 129 24.51 19.28 9.92
N ALA A 130 25.27 19.08 8.84
CA ALA A 130 26.49 18.27 8.86
C ALA A 130 27.72 19.03 9.40
N ILE A 131 27.68 20.36 9.48
CA ILE A 131 28.73 21.19 10.08
C ILE A 131 28.30 21.53 11.50
N GLY A 132 28.48 20.58 12.40
CA GLY A 132 28.16 20.74 13.81
C GLY A 132 28.70 19.54 14.58
N GLY A 133 30.01 19.45 14.72
CA GLY A 133 30.64 18.32 15.42
C GLY A 133 32.15 18.36 15.54
N VAL A 134 32.63 19.18 16.48
CA VAL A 134 33.80 18.98 17.38
C VAL A 134 35.21 19.01 16.78
N GLY A 135 36.04 19.91 17.33
CA GLY A 135 37.50 19.90 17.23
C GLY A 135 38.12 21.28 17.37
#